data_AF-B9SMH4-F1
#
_entry.id   AF-B9SMH4-F1
#
_cell.length_a   1.000
_cell.length_b   1.000
_cell.length_c   1.000
_cell.angle_alpha   90.00
_cell.angle_beta   90.00
_cell.angle_gamma   90.00
#
_symmetry.space_group_name_H-M   'P 1'
#
loop_
_entity.id
_entity.type
_entity.pdbx_description
1 polymer ?
#
loop_
_entity_poly.entity_id
_entity_poly.type
_entity_poly.pdbx_seq_one_letter_code
_entity_poly.pdbx_strand_id
1 'polypeptide(L)'
;MSKIVSVAILAIAFASLLNTTTAKTLVVGDGLGWLVPPGGDLAYATWAAINTFTVGDVLVFNFTTGQQDVARVTKEAYLFCNSTNPIALKTTGPANFTLDTTGAYFFISTMDKHCPLGQRLAIYVTAPGPYPSPGPHTAPSPVPNRAPVTYTVGDGMGWIVPPGGALAYMTWAYNKTFIVGDVLVFNFVDGLQDVALVTKEAYETCNTNSTIQVWSTSPANILLNATGDYFFTSTYPNRCILGQQLAIRVVASTGTGGVLAPPSGIVNPPTSSSSISSLVTEGPAAPPVSSAPSPAVAGFFITLVSISMALF
;
A
#
# COMPACT_ATOMS: atom_id res chain seq x y z
N MET A 1 -59.18 3.53 23.32
CA MET A 1 -58.06 4.39 22.86
C MET A 1 -56.69 3.82 23.24
N SER A 2 -56.41 3.43 24.48
CA SER A 2 -55.09 2.91 24.89
C SER A 2 -54.60 1.68 24.10
N LYS A 3 -55.46 0.68 23.86
CA LYS A 3 -55.09 -0.54 23.12
C LYS A 3 -54.74 -0.29 21.65
N ILE A 4 -55.39 0.68 21.00
CA ILE A 4 -55.14 1.03 19.59
C ILE A 4 -53.83 1.81 19.45
N VAL A 5 -53.54 2.68 20.41
CA VAL A 5 -52.26 3.42 20.47
C VAL A 5 -51.08 2.46 20.74
N SER A 6 -51.25 1.46 21.62
CA SER A 6 -50.20 0.46 21.88
C SER A 6 -49.91 -0.44 20.67
N VAL A 7 -50.93 -0.84 19.90
CA VAL A 7 -50.74 -1.65 18.67
C VAL A 7 -50.06 -0.83 17.57
N ALA A 8 -50.41 0.46 17.43
CA ALA A 8 -49.77 1.35 16.47
C ALA A 8 -48.29 1.61 16.79
N ILE A 9 -47.94 1.78 18.07
CA ILE A 9 -46.54 1.96 18.50
C ILE A 9 -45.72 0.68 18.26
N LEU A 10 -46.29 -0.50 18.48
CA LEU A 10 -45.61 -1.78 18.25
C LEU A 10 -45.35 -2.04 16.75
N ALA A 11 -46.28 -1.64 15.87
CA ALA A 11 -46.13 -1.77 14.42
C ALA A 11 -45.07 -0.82 13.83
N ILE A 12 -45.00 0.42 14.34
CA ILE A 12 -43.97 1.40 13.94
C ILE A 12 -42.58 0.96 14.43
N ALA A 13 -42.51 0.36 15.63
CA ALA A 13 -41.27 -0.22 16.15
C ALA A 13 -40.81 -1.50 15.42
N PHE A 14 -41.71 -2.24 14.75
CA PHE A 14 -41.32 -3.41 13.93
C PHE A 14 -40.83 -3.00 12.53
N ALA A 15 -41.35 -1.91 11.97
CA ALA A 15 -40.95 -1.41 10.65
C ALA A 15 -39.55 -0.76 10.64
N SER A 16 -39.06 -0.28 11.79
CA SER A 16 -37.73 0.33 11.92
C SER A 16 -36.56 -0.66 12.05
N LEU A 17 -36.82 -1.97 12.14
CA LEU A 17 -35.77 -3.02 12.12
C LEU A 17 -35.45 -3.57 10.73
N LEU A 18 -36.08 -3.07 9.67
CA LEU A 18 -35.74 -3.44 8.30
C LEU A 18 -34.55 -2.61 7.81
N ASN A 19 -33.35 -2.93 8.32
CA ASN A 19 -32.11 -2.50 7.69
C ASN A 19 -32.00 -3.20 6.33
N THR A 20 -32.42 -2.52 5.27
CA THR A 20 -32.17 -2.97 3.90
C THR A 20 -30.68 -2.77 3.62
N THR A 21 -29.92 -3.87 3.60
CA THR A 21 -28.53 -3.84 3.15
C THR A 21 -28.54 -3.65 1.64
N THR A 22 -28.24 -2.44 1.16
CA THR A 22 -28.09 -2.16 -0.26
C THR A 22 -26.88 -2.91 -0.82
N ALA A 23 -27.05 -3.62 -1.93
CA ALA A 23 -25.96 -4.26 -2.66
C ALA A 23 -24.88 -3.24 -3.05
N LYS A 24 -23.61 -3.54 -2.74
CA LYS A 24 -22.45 -2.71 -3.08
C LYS A 24 -21.87 -3.13 -4.42
N THR A 25 -21.48 -2.15 -5.23
CA THR A 25 -20.63 -2.37 -6.41
C THR A 25 -19.17 -2.15 -6.05
N LEU A 26 -18.31 -3.13 -6.29
CA LEU A 26 -16.88 -3.08 -6.01
C LEU A 26 -16.07 -3.22 -7.30
N VAL A 27 -15.23 -2.24 -7.61
CA VAL A 27 -14.32 -2.30 -8.76
C VAL A 27 -13.07 -3.08 -8.36
N VAL A 28 -12.85 -4.23 -8.99
CA VAL A 28 -11.72 -5.12 -8.67
C VAL A 28 -10.40 -4.45 -9.04
N GLY A 29 -9.50 -4.34 -8.06
CA GLY A 29 -8.20 -3.68 -8.21
C GLY A 29 -8.26 -2.14 -8.16
N ASP A 30 -9.43 -1.55 -7.89
CA ASP A 30 -9.62 -0.10 -7.84
C ASP A 30 -9.06 0.62 -9.09
N GLY A 31 -8.07 1.50 -8.91
CA GLY A 31 -7.41 2.20 -10.02
C GLY A 31 -6.53 1.31 -10.91
N LEU A 32 -6.12 0.12 -10.44
CA LEU A 32 -5.36 -0.85 -11.23
C LEU A 32 -6.25 -1.51 -12.30
N GLY A 33 -7.51 -1.77 -11.96
CA GLY A 33 -8.40 -2.61 -12.76
C GLY A 33 -7.98 -4.08 -12.80
N TRP A 34 -8.45 -4.80 -13.81
CA TRP A 34 -8.19 -6.22 -14.02
C TRP A 34 -7.17 -6.45 -15.16
N LEU A 35 -5.92 -6.68 -14.77
CA LEU A 35 -4.77 -6.89 -15.65
C LEU A 35 -3.75 -7.80 -14.94
N VAL A 36 -2.65 -8.14 -15.60
CA VAL A 36 -1.56 -8.90 -14.97
C VAL A 36 -0.77 -8.03 -13.97
N PRO A 37 -0.73 -8.40 -12.68
CA PRO A 37 0.10 -7.86 -11.64
C PRO A 37 1.44 -7.23 -11.95
N PRO A 38 1.68 -5.91 -11.92
CA PRO A 38 3.03 -5.44 -11.68
C PRO A 38 3.41 -5.86 -10.24
N GLY A 39 4.23 -6.90 -10.10
CA GLY A 39 4.57 -7.48 -8.78
C GLY A 39 3.85 -8.80 -8.43
N GLY A 40 3.08 -9.39 -9.35
CA GLY A 40 2.56 -10.75 -9.23
C GLY A 40 1.28 -10.92 -8.40
N ASP A 41 1.12 -12.12 -7.82
CA ASP A 41 -0.13 -12.67 -7.27
C ASP A 41 -0.77 -11.91 -6.10
N LEU A 42 -0.05 -11.00 -5.47
CA LEU A 42 -0.47 -10.39 -4.20
C LEU A 42 -1.38 -9.16 -4.38
N ALA A 43 -1.47 -8.58 -5.57
CA ALA A 43 -2.25 -7.35 -5.78
C ALA A 43 -3.75 -7.57 -5.48
N TYR A 44 -4.37 -8.57 -6.10
CA TYR A 44 -5.79 -8.86 -5.91
C TYR A 44 -6.11 -9.50 -4.56
N ALA A 45 -5.16 -10.26 -3.98
CA ALA A 45 -5.29 -10.76 -2.61
C ALA A 45 -5.31 -9.62 -1.58
N THR A 46 -4.47 -8.60 -1.76
CA THR A 46 -4.46 -7.40 -0.89
C THR A 46 -5.75 -6.59 -1.04
N TRP A 47 -6.18 -6.37 -2.29
CA TRP A 47 -7.45 -5.72 -2.58
C TRP A 47 -8.64 -6.46 -1.95
N ALA A 48 -8.65 -7.79 -2.01
CA ALA A 48 -9.68 -8.61 -1.37
C ALA A 48 -9.70 -8.43 0.16
N ALA A 49 -8.53 -8.38 0.80
CA ALA A 49 -8.41 -8.35 2.25
C ALA A 49 -8.96 -7.06 2.90
N ILE A 50 -9.01 -5.94 2.17
CA ILE A 50 -9.53 -4.66 2.66
C ILE A 50 -11.02 -4.45 2.34
N ASN A 51 -11.63 -5.39 1.62
CA ASN A 51 -13.03 -5.32 1.23
C ASN A 51 -13.86 -6.38 1.96
N THR A 52 -15.11 -6.05 2.26
CA THR A 52 -16.12 -7.01 2.74
C THR A 52 -17.08 -7.33 1.62
N PHE A 53 -17.42 -8.61 1.47
CA PHE A 53 -18.28 -9.11 0.41
C PHE A 53 -19.51 -9.77 1.03
N THR A 54 -20.67 -9.29 0.65
CA THR A 54 -21.96 -9.82 1.09
C THR A 54 -22.78 -10.29 -0.11
N VAL A 55 -23.70 -11.22 0.14
CA VAL A 55 -24.63 -11.66 -0.91
C VAL A 55 -25.42 -10.47 -1.45
N GLY A 56 -25.47 -10.35 -2.76
CA GLY A 56 -26.07 -9.23 -3.49
C GLY A 56 -25.04 -8.27 -4.08
N ASP A 57 -23.83 -8.20 -3.54
CA ASP A 57 -22.77 -7.33 -4.05
C ASP A 57 -22.37 -7.68 -5.50
N VAL A 58 -21.85 -6.70 -6.23
CA VAL A 58 -21.41 -6.84 -7.62
C VAL A 58 -19.93 -6.51 -7.73
N LEU A 59 -19.13 -7.48 -8.19
CA LEU A 59 -17.76 -7.24 -8.63
C LEU A 59 -17.74 -6.71 -10.05
N VAL A 60 -17.02 -5.62 -10.28
CA VAL A 60 -16.80 -5.02 -11.60
C VAL A 60 -15.33 -5.18 -11.98
N PHE A 61 -15.08 -5.96 -13.02
CA PHE A 61 -13.76 -6.18 -13.59
C PHE A 61 -13.58 -5.24 -14.78
N ASN A 62 -12.84 -4.15 -14.58
CA ASN A 62 -12.50 -3.21 -15.64
C ASN A 62 -11.25 -3.69 -16.39
N PHE A 63 -11.39 -4.01 -17.67
CA PHE A 63 -10.28 -4.42 -18.53
C PHE A 63 -10.55 -4.13 -20.00
N THR A 64 -9.50 -4.10 -20.82
CA THR A 64 -9.60 -3.90 -22.27
C THR A 64 -10.02 -5.20 -22.96
N THR A 65 -11.20 -5.18 -23.59
CA THR A 65 -11.72 -6.29 -24.41
C THR A 65 -10.69 -6.76 -25.44
N GLY A 66 -10.48 -8.07 -25.51
CA GLY A 66 -9.50 -8.70 -26.42
C GLY A 66 -8.07 -8.75 -25.90
N GLN A 67 -7.73 -8.04 -24.82
CA GLN A 67 -6.42 -8.17 -24.15
C GLN A 67 -6.50 -8.95 -22.84
N GLN A 68 -7.67 -8.95 -22.22
CA GLN A 68 -7.93 -9.51 -20.92
C GLN A 68 -9.29 -10.19 -20.92
N ASP A 69 -9.48 -11.10 -19.97
CA ASP A 69 -10.74 -11.76 -19.69
C ASP A 69 -10.83 -12.07 -18.19
N VAL A 70 -11.99 -12.53 -17.75
CA VAL A 70 -12.18 -13.01 -16.38
C VAL A 70 -13.07 -14.24 -16.39
N ALA A 71 -12.62 -15.29 -15.72
CA ALA A 71 -13.35 -16.52 -15.49
C ALA A 71 -13.60 -16.74 -14.01
N ARG A 72 -14.84 -17.09 -13.65
CA ARG A 72 -15.16 -17.71 -12.36
C ARG A 72 -14.80 -19.20 -12.44
N VAL A 73 -14.08 -19.72 -11.47
CA VAL A 73 -13.57 -21.10 -11.47
C VAL A 73 -13.73 -21.77 -10.11
N THR A 74 -13.45 -23.07 -10.04
CA THR A 74 -13.35 -23.80 -8.76
C THR A 74 -12.07 -23.44 -8.02
N LYS A 75 -11.98 -23.82 -6.74
CA LYS A 75 -10.77 -23.62 -5.93
C LYS A 75 -9.55 -24.32 -6.55
N GLU A 76 -9.73 -25.55 -7.01
CA GLU A 76 -8.67 -26.36 -7.61
C GLU A 76 -8.16 -25.71 -8.90
N ALA A 77 -9.08 -25.27 -9.76
CA ALA A 77 -8.73 -24.57 -10.99
C ALA A 77 -8.01 -23.24 -10.73
N TYR A 78 -8.39 -22.50 -9.69
CA TYR A 78 -7.69 -21.30 -9.25
C TYR A 78 -6.26 -21.57 -8.77
N LEU A 79 -6.06 -22.62 -7.96
CA LEU A 79 -4.75 -22.96 -7.41
C LEU A 79 -3.74 -23.31 -8.52
N PHE A 80 -4.19 -24.01 -9.56
CA PHE A 80 -3.36 -24.47 -10.67
C PHE A 80 -3.47 -23.62 -11.94
N CYS A 81 -4.17 -22.49 -11.89
CA CYS A 81 -4.47 -21.66 -13.06
C CYS A 81 -5.04 -22.46 -14.25
N ASN A 82 -5.91 -23.43 -13.96
CA ASN A 82 -6.57 -24.24 -14.98
C ASN A 82 -7.77 -23.48 -15.55
N SER A 83 -7.69 -23.14 -16.84
CA SER A 83 -8.72 -22.40 -17.58
C SER A 83 -9.62 -23.27 -18.46
N THR A 84 -9.46 -24.60 -18.45
CA THR A 84 -10.11 -25.48 -19.43
C THR A 84 -11.64 -25.52 -19.30
N ASN A 85 -12.18 -25.47 -18.08
CA ASN A 85 -13.63 -25.57 -17.82
C ASN A 85 -14.07 -24.56 -16.76
N PRO A 86 -14.15 -23.26 -17.10
CA PRO A 86 -14.59 -22.26 -16.15
C PRO A 86 -16.08 -22.40 -15.84
N ILE A 87 -16.48 -22.04 -14.61
CA ILE A 87 -17.89 -21.97 -14.20
C ILE A 87 -18.61 -20.89 -15.01
N ALA A 88 -17.94 -19.77 -15.27
CA ALA A 88 -18.39 -18.70 -16.14
C ALA A 88 -17.18 -17.96 -16.70
N LEU A 89 -17.27 -17.48 -17.96
CA LEU A 89 -16.23 -16.71 -18.62
C LEU A 89 -16.82 -15.44 -19.22
N LYS A 90 -16.13 -14.31 -19.04
CA LYS A 90 -16.47 -13.03 -19.66
C LYS A 90 -15.24 -12.45 -20.36
N THR A 91 -15.35 -12.23 -21.67
CA THR A 91 -14.26 -11.76 -22.54
C THR A 91 -14.39 -10.29 -22.95
N THR A 92 -15.49 -9.63 -22.56
CA THR A 92 -15.77 -8.22 -22.85
C THR A 92 -15.79 -7.44 -21.54
N GLY A 93 -14.99 -6.37 -21.48
CA GLY A 93 -14.93 -5.46 -20.34
C GLY A 93 -15.81 -4.21 -20.53
N PRO A 94 -16.25 -3.56 -19.43
CA PRO A 94 -16.16 -4.04 -18.05
C PRO A 94 -17.11 -5.22 -17.79
N ALA A 95 -16.65 -6.22 -17.05
CA ALA A 95 -17.40 -7.44 -16.78
C ALA A 95 -17.91 -7.48 -15.34
N ASN A 96 -19.19 -7.81 -15.16
CA ASN A 96 -19.81 -7.81 -13.82
C ASN A 96 -20.12 -9.23 -13.33
N PHE A 97 -19.85 -9.51 -12.05
CA PHE A 97 -20.28 -10.73 -11.36
C PHE A 97 -21.05 -10.37 -10.09
N THR A 98 -22.31 -10.78 -10.02
CA THR A 98 -23.10 -10.69 -8.79
C THR A 98 -22.75 -11.86 -7.86
N LEU A 99 -22.57 -11.56 -6.58
CA LEU A 99 -22.29 -12.53 -5.53
C LEU A 99 -23.64 -13.05 -4.99
N ASP A 100 -24.14 -14.12 -5.56
CA ASP A 100 -25.51 -14.62 -5.34
C ASP A 100 -25.65 -15.56 -4.13
N THR A 101 -24.53 -16.13 -3.69
CA THR A 101 -24.46 -17.15 -2.65
C THR A 101 -23.32 -16.86 -1.67
N THR A 102 -23.46 -17.36 -0.45
CA THR A 102 -22.37 -17.32 0.53
C THR A 102 -21.27 -18.32 0.17
N GLY A 103 -20.06 -18.08 0.65
CA GLY A 103 -18.91 -18.97 0.46
C GLY A 103 -17.81 -18.37 -0.40
N ALA A 104 -16.85 -19.21 -0.79
CA ALA A 104 -15.66 -18.77 -1.51
C ALA A 104 -15.94 -18.62 -3.02
N TYR A 105 -15.40 -17.54 -3.60
CA TYR A 105 -15.41 -17.31 -5.04
C TYR A 105 -13.97 -17.16 -5.51
N PHE A 106 -13.69 -17.76 -6.67
CA PHE A 106 -12.37 -17.73 -7.29
C PHE A 106 -12.50 -17.24 -8.73
N PHE A 107 -11.63 -16.31 -9.08
CA PHE A 107 -11.56 -15.71 -10.40
C PHE A 107 -10.13 -15.77 -10.93
N ILE A 108 -9.98 -16.03 -12.23
CA ILE A 108 -8.69 -16.02 -12.94
C ILE A 108 -8.84 -15.36 -14.30
N SER A 109 -7.76 -14.87 -14.89
CA SER A 109 -7.71 -14.69 -16.34
C SER A 109 -7.39 -16.04 -17.02
N THR A 110 -8.02 -16.29 -18.16
CA THR A 110 -7.79 -17.49 -18.99
C THR A 110 -6.77 -17.27 -20.10
N MET A 111 -6.33 -16.03 -20.30
CA MET A 111 -5.25 -15.67 -21.22
C MET A 111 -3.93 -16.32 -20.80
N ASP A 112 -3.11 -16.68 -21.79
CA ASP A 112 -1.84 -17.36 -21.56
C ASP A 112 -0.95 -16.56 -20.60
N LYS A 113 -0.44 -17.25 -19.59
CA LYS A 113 0.45 -16.73 -18.53
C LYS A 113 -0.15 -15.67 -17.60
N HIS A 114 -1.36 -15.16 -17.83
CA HIS A 114 -1.92 -14.09 -17.01
C HIS A 114 -2.20 -14.54 -15.56
N CYS A 115 -2.93 -15.65 -15.38
CA CYS A 115 -3.20 -16.21 -14.05
C CYS A 115 -1.93 -16.55 -13.25
N PRO A 116 -0.93 -17.29 -13.80
CA PRO A 116 0.28 -17.60 -13.04
C PRO A 116 1.21 -16.40 -12.81
N LEU A 117 0.99 -15.29 -13.51
CA LEU A 117 1.62 -14.00 -13.23
C LEU A 117 0.76 -13.11 -12.30
N GLY A 118 -0.29 -13.66 -11.72
CA GLY A 118 -1.01 -13.05 -10.61
C GLY A 118 -2.35 -12.43 -10.93
N GLN A 119 -2.85 -12.56 -12.17
CA GLN A 119 -4.20 -12.11 -12.52
C GLN A 119 -5.25 -13.11 -12.04
N ARG A 120 -5.40 -13.19 -10.72
CA ARG A 120 -6.30 -14.11 -10.02
C ARG A 120 -6.79 -13.50 -8.71
N LEU A 121 -8.06 -13.70 -8.38
CA LEU A 121 -8.71 -13.18 -7.17
C LEU A 121 -9.43 -14.31 -6.43
N ALA A 122 -9.25 -14.37 -5.11
CA ALA A 122 -10.03 -15.22 -4.23
C ALA A 122 -10.72 -14.34 -3.17
N ILE A 123 -12.02 -14.54 -2.96
CA ILE A 123 -12.80 -13.83 -1.95
C ILE A 123 -13.72 -14.78 -1.18
N TYR A 124 -14.24 -14.33 -0.05
CA TYR A 124 -15.23 -15.05 0.73
C TYR A 124 -16.45 -14.16 0.99
N VAL A 125 -17.64 -14.67 0.66
CA VAL A 125 -18.90 -13.93 0.71
C VAL A 125 -19.74 -14.38 1.89
N THR A 126 -20.23 -13.44 2.70
CA THR A 126 -21.10 -13.71 3.85
C THR A 126 -22.55 -13.33 3.58
N ALA A 127 -23.48 -13.83 4.40
CA ALA A 127 -24.90 -13.49 4.27
C ALA A 127 -25.14 -11.98 4.52
N PRO A 128 -26.18 -11.38 3.90
CA PRO A 128 -26.60 -10.03 4.23
C PRO A 128 -27.30 -10.07 5.59
N GLY A 129 -26.80 -9.33 6.58
CA GLY A 129 -27.42 -9.30 7.90
C GLY A 129 -27.07 -8.04 8.68
N PRO A 130 -27.91 -7.64 9.65
CA PRO A 130 -27.54 -6.62 10.63
C PRO A 130 -26.37 -7.17 11.43
N TYR A 131 -25.30 -6.40 11.49
CA TYR A 131 -24.10 -6.68 12.29
C TYR A 131 -24.51 -7.23 13.67
N PRO A 132 -23.87 -8.29 14.21
CA PRO A 132 -23.90 -8.46 15.65
C PRO A 132 -23.26 -7.20 16.25
N SER A 133 -23.94 -6.56 17.20
CA SER A 133 -23.39 -5.50 18.05
C SER A 133 -21.92 -5.79 18.40
N PRO A 134 -21.01 -4.78 18.51
CA PRO A 134 -19.64 -5.01 18.93
C PRO A 134 -19.66 -5.76 20.27
N GLY A 135 -19.51 -7.08 20.21
CA GLY A 135 -19.16 -7.87 21.38
C GLY A 135 -17.82 -7.36 21.88
N PRO A 136 -17.51 -7.54 23.18
CA PRO A 136 -16.21 -7.16 23.72
C PRO A 136 -15.13 -7.76 22.82
N HIS A 137 -14.35 -6.87 22.24
CA HIS A 137 -13.19 -7.07 21.38
C HIS A 137 -12.74 -8.52 21.31
N THR A 138 -12.82 -9.11 20.11
CA THR A 138 -11.93 -10.20 19.71
C THR A 138 -10.55 -9.91 20.29
N ALA A 139 -10.02 -10.87 21.05
CA ALA A 139 -8.69 -10.82 21.64
C ALA A 139 -7.71 -10.20 20.63
N PRO A 140 -6.81 -9.30 21.06
CA PRO A 140 -5.81 -8.71 20.17
C PRO A 140 -5.11 -9.84 19.42
N SER A 141 -4.93 -9.66 18.10
CA SER A 141 -4.11 -10.58 17.30
C SER A 141 -2.82 -10.88 18.08
N PRO A 142 -2.41 -12.16 18.19
CA PRO A 142 -1.28 -12.53 19.02
C PRO A 142 -0.08 -11.67 18.64
N VAL A 143 0.41 -10.91 19.62
CA VAL A 143 1.54 -10.00 19.42
C VAL A 143 2.73 -10.86 18.96
N PRO A 144 3.41 -10.51 17.85
CA PRO A 144 4.53 -11.30 17.38
C PRO A 144 5.63 -11.36 18.45
N ASN A 145 5.95 -12.57 18.91
CA ASN A 145 7.05 -12.79 19.84
C ASN A 145 8.33 -13.11 19.04
N ARG A 146 9.01 -12.06 18.57
CA ARG A 146 10.34 -12.18 17.94
C ARG A 146 11.25 -11.02 18.34
N ALA A 147 12.57 -11.24 18.19
CA ALA A 147 13.55 -10.15 18.26
C ALA A 147 13.38 -9.18 17.07
N PRO A 148 13.76 -7.90 17.24
CA PRO A 148 13.81 -6.96 16.13
C PRO A 148 14.64 -7.46 14.95
N VAL A 149 14.20 -7.15 13.74
CA VAL A 149 14.89 -7.50 12.50
C VAL A 149 15.07 -6.29 11.59
N THR A 150 15.98 -6.42 10.65
CA THR A 150 16.24 -5.41 9.62
C THR A 150 15.57 -5.81 8.31
N TYR A 151 14.80 -4.90 7.73
CA TYR A 151 14.08 -5.06 6.48
C TYR A 151 14.68 -4.16 5.40
N THR A 152 15.19 -4.74 4.33
CA THR A 152 15.60 -3.98 3.15
C THR A 152 14.37 -3.63 2.31
N VAL A 153 14.05 -2.34 2.22
CA VAL A 153 12.87 -1.86 1.50
C VAL A 153 13.01 -2.08 -0.01
N GLY A 154 12.03 -2.76 -0.60
CA GLY A 154 12.04 -3.14 -2.01
C GLY A 154 12.94 -4.34 -2.33
N ASP A 155 13.54 -4.98 -1.33
CA ASP A 155 14.49 -6.10 -1.50
C ASP A 155 15.56 -5.78 -2.56
N GLY A 156 15.64 -6.56 -3.64
CA GLY A 156 16.59 -6.31 -4.74
C GLY A 156 16.23 -5.14 -5.66
N MET A 157 15.00 -4.62 -5.60
CA MET A 157 14.57 -3.45 -6.36
C MET A 157 15.14 -2.14 -5.77
N GLY A 158 15.33 -2.11 -4.45
CA GLY A 158 15.68 -0.90 -3.71
C GLY A 158 14.53 0.11 -3.66
N TRP A 159 14.87 1.34 -3.28
CA TRP A 159 13.96 2.48 -3.13
C TRP A 159 13.99 3.39 -4.36
N ILE A 160 13.35 2.95 -5.45
CA ILE A 160 13.21 3.65 -6.72
C ILE A 160 11.74 4.02 -7.03
N VAL A 161 11.48 4.71 -8.15
CA VAL A 161 10.14 4.73 -8.75
C VAL A 161 9.90 3.35 -9.37
N PRO A 162 8.98 2.55 -8.82
CA PRO A 162 8.84 1.17 -9.23
C PRO A 162 8.12 1.05 -10.58
N PRO A 163 8.53 0.12 -11.45
CA PRO A 163 7.71 -0.29 -12.60
C PRO A 163 6.38 -0.84 -12.07
N GLY A 164 5.27 -0.15 -12.35
CA GLY A 164 3.94 -0.54 -11.86
C GLY A 164 3.36 0.30 -10.70
N GLY A 165 4.05 1.35 -10.27
CA GLY A 165 3.50 2.32 -9.32
C GLY A 165 3.49 1.85 -7.86
N ALA A 166 2.66 2.49 -7.02
CA ALA A 166 2.71 2.37 -5.55
C ALA A 166 2.56 0.93 -5.03
N LEU A 167 1.98 0.04 -5.83
CA LEU A 167 1.74 -1.35 -5.49
C LEU A 167 3.01 -2.15 -5.20
N ALA A 168 4.17 -1.75 -5.73
CA ALA A 168 5.41 -2.48 -5.49
C ALA A 168 5.81 -2.49 -4.01
N TYR A 169 5.80 -1.33 -3.35
CA TYR A 169 6.16 -1.24 -1.93
C TYR A 169 5.06 -1.76 -1.00
N MET A 170 3.78 -1.63 -1.40
CA MET A 170 2.68 -2.28 -0.70
C MET A 170 2.83 -3.80 -0.71
N THR A 171 3.17 -4.37 -1.88
CA THR A 171 3.43 -5.81 -2.04
C THR A 171 4.66 -6.24 -1.25
N TRP A 172 5.72 -5.43 -1.27
CA TRP A 172 6.89 -5.69 -0.46
C TRP A 172 6.56 -5.73 1.04
N ALA A 173 5.71 -4.83 1.55
CA ALA A 173 5.31 -4.81 2.95
C ALA A 173 4.32 -5.95 3.31
N TYR A 174 3.69 -6.56 2.31
CA TYR A 174 2.68 -7.60 2.52
C TYR A 174 3.25 -8.83 3.26
N ASN A 175 2.46 -9.36 4.18
CA ASN A 175 2.83 -10.47 5.08
C ASN A 175 4.06 -10.19 5.99
N LYS A 176 4.52 -8.94 6.07
CA LYS A 176 5.48 -8.51 7.09
C LYS A 176 4.73 -7.92 8.26
N THR A 177 5.13 -8.30 9.46
CA THR A 177 4.69 -7.62 10.69
C THR A 177 5.84 -6.82 11.23
N PHE A 178 5.71 -5.50 11.20
CA PHE A 178 6.70 -4.60 11.75
C PHE A 178 6.44 -4.42 13.24
N ILE A 179 7.48 -4.60 14.05
CA ILE A 179 7.44 -4.42 15.50
C ILE A 179 8.34 -3.26 15.91
N VAL A 180 8.06 -2.68 17.06
CA VAL A 180 8.98 -1.72 17.68
C VAL A 180 10.37 -2.34 17.83
N GLY A 181 11.38 -1.61 17.38
CA GLY A 181 12.78 -2.02 17.34
C GLY A 181 13.27 -2.49 15.97
N ASP A 182 12.37 -2.87 15.05
CA ASP A 182 12.76 -3.22 13.68
C ASP A 182 13.43 -2.01 12.97
N VAL A 183 14.26 -2.30 11.96
CA VAL A 183 14.93 -1.27 11.15
C VAL A 183 14.53 -1.41 9.69
N LEU A 184 14.15 -0.31 9.06
CA LEU A 184 13.99 -0.24 7.60
C LEU A 184 15.28 0.28 6.96
N VAL A 185 15.76 -0.41 5.93
CA VAL A 185 16.93 0.00 5.13
C VAL A 185 16.46 0.39 3.75
N PHE A 186 16.55 1.68 3.44
CA PHE A 186 16.24 2.21 2.12
C PHE A 186 17.54 2.38 1.34
N ASN A 187 17.70 1.57 0.29
CA ASN A 187 18.81 1.70 -0.66
C ASN A 187 18.36 2.52 -1.86
N PHE A 188 18.96 3.68 -2.08
CA PHE A 188 18.68 4.58 -3.19
C PHE A 188 19.96 5.20 -3.74
N VAL A 189 19.85 6.02 -4.80
CA VAL A 189 21.00 6.74 -5.38
C VAL A 189 21.02 8.18 -4.87
N ASP A 190 22.10 8.52 -4.16
CA ASP A 190 22.33 9.87 -3.62
C ASP A 190 22.22 10.93 -4.73
N GLY A 191 21.54 12.04 -4.41
CA GLY A 191 21.32 13.14 -5.35
C GLY A 191 20.23 12.90 -6.41
N LEU A 192 19.71 11.68 -6.55
CA LEU A 192 18.57 11.36 -7.45
C LEU A 192 17.29 10.99 -6.71
N GLN A 193 17.44 10.51 -5.47
CA GLN A 193 16.41 9.92 -4.63
C GLN A 193 16.72 10.24 -3.17
N ASP A 194 15.68 10.19 -2.36
CA ASP A 194 15.73 10.29 -0.92
C ASP A 194 14.59 9.46 -0.31
N VAL A 195 14.57 9.38 1.01
CA VAL A 195 13.41 8.91 1.76
C VAL A 195 12.98 9.99 2.74
N ALA A 196 11.69 10.24 2.80
CA ALA A 196 11.06 11.18 3.71
C ALA A 196 9.95 10.49 4.50
N LEU A 197 9.98 10.66 5.83
CA LEU A 197 8.86 10.34 6.71
C LEU A 197 7.88 11.51 6.68
N VAL A 198 6.61 11.21 6.43
CA VAL A 198 5.54 12.21 6.24
C VAL A 198 4.31 11.84 7.08
N THR A 199 3.37 12.78 7.22
CA THR A 199 2.05 12.47 7.79
C THR A 199 1.21 11.65 6.81
N LYS A 200 0.11 11.07 7.30
CA LYS A 200 -0.83 10.33 6.46
C LYS A 200 -1.41 11.22 5.35
N GLU A 201 -1.79 12.45 5.67
CA GLU A 201 -2.39 13.39 4.72
C GLU A 201 -1.39 13.78 3.62
N ALA A 202 -0.13 14.02 4.01
CA ALA A 202 0.95 14.30 3.07
C ALA A 202 1.26 13.11 2.16
N TYR A 203 1.21 11.88 2.69
CA TYR A 203 1.33 10.66 1.91
C TYR A 203 0.20 10.51 0.88
N GLU A 204 -1.06 10.63 1.30
CA GLU A 204 -2.24 10.46 0.42
C GLU A 204 -2.30 11.51 -0.70
N THR A 205 -1.79 12.72 -0.44
CA THR A 205 -1.78 13.83 -1.41
C THR A 205 -0.44 13.98 -2.14
N CYS A 206 0.55 13.16 -1.81
CA CYS A 206 1.94 13.32 -2.27
C CYS A 206 2.50 14.75 -2.06
N ASN A 207 2.11 15.40 -0.96
CA ASN A 207 2.61 16.72 -0.59
C ASN A 207 3.92 16.57 0.20
N THR A 208 5.03 17.01 -0.39
CA THR A 208 6.37 16.92 0.20
C THR A 208 6.91 18.26 0.69
N ASN A 209 6.06 19.30 0.75
CA ASN A 209 6.47 20.65 1.21
C ASN A 209 6.72 20.72 2.73
N SER A 210 6.13 19.81 3.50
CA SER A 210 6.31 19.71 4.95
C SER A 210 6.52 18.25 5.35
N THR A 211 7.79 17.83 5.42
CA THR A 211 8.18 16.48 5.85
C THR A 211 8.45 16.45 7.35
N ILE A 212 8.29 15.28 7.98
CA ILE A 212 8.65 15.08 9.39
C ILE A 212 10.17 14.92 9.50
N GLN A 213 10.74 14.10 8.62
CA GLN A 213 12.18 13.85 8.55
C GLN A 213 12.56 13.42 7.13
N VAL A 214 13.76 13.79 6.67
CA VAL A 214 14.29 13.40 5.35
C VAL A 214 15.69 12.82 5.53
N TRP A 215 15.98 11.75 4.81
CA TRP A 215 17.30 11.15 4.68
C TRP A 215 17.71 11.18 3.22
N SER A 216 18.79 11.91 2.94
CA SER A 216 19.31 12.17 1.59
C SER A 216 20.56 11.35 1.23
N THR A 217 21.00 10.46 2.13
CA THR A 217 22.18 9.60 1.93
C THR A 217 21.80 8.13 2.08
N SER A 218 22.27 7.33 1.14
CA SER A 218 22.02 5.89 1.04
C SER A 218 23.18 5.08 1.66
N PRO A 219 22.90 3.95 2.34
CA PRO A 219 21.57 3.49 2.73
C PRO A 219 21.02 4.28 3.93
N ALA A 220 19.75 4.67 3.88
CA ALA A 220 19.08 5.23 5.04
C ALA A 220 18.59 4.10 5.96
N ASN A 221 19.06 4.09 7.21
CA ASN A 221 18.69 3.10 8.22
C ASN A 221 17.73 3.75 9.22
N ILE A 222 16.47 3.35 9.19
CA ILE A 222 15.38 3.99 9.96
C ILE A 222 14.88 3.02 11.01
N LEU A 223 15.08 3.36 12.29
CA LEU A 223 14.59 2.59 13.44
C LEU A 223 13.09 2.86 13.67
N LEU A 224 12.30 1.80 13.76
CA LEU A 224 10.88 1.85 14.13
C LEU A 224 10.77 1.90 15.66
N ASN A 225 10.86 3.10 16.23
CA ASN A 225 10.98 3.32 17.67
C ASN A 225 9.65 3.37 18.44
N ALA A 226 8.51 3.43 17.75
CA ALA A 226 7.19 3.54 18.34
C ALA A 226 6.16 2.73 17.56
N THR A 227 5.06 2.38 18.22
CA THR A 227 3.89 1.79 17.55
C THR A 227 3.14 2.85 16.77
N GLY A 228 2.51 2.46 15.67
CA GLY A 228 1.68 3.35 14.87
C GLY A 228 1.87 3.15 13.38
N ASP A 229 1.22 4.00 12.60
CA ASP A 229 1.34 4.00 11.15
C ASP A 229 2.47 4.93 10.72
N TYR A 230 3.38 4.42 9.88
CA TYR A 230 4.49 5.17 9.31
C TYR A 230 4.30 5.29 7.80
N PHE A 231 4.53 6.48 7.27
CA PHE A 231 4.35 6.80 5.86
C PHE A 231 5.63 7.39 5.28
N PHE A 232 6.18 6.72 4.26
CA PHE A 232 7.42 7.08 3.61
C PHE A 232 7.18 7.44 2.15
N THR A 233 7.93 8.41 1.64
CA THR A 233 7.91 8.81 0.22
C THR A 233 9.26 9.42 -0.19
N SER A 234 9.41 9.85 -1.44
CA SER A 234 10.54 10.67 -1.89
C SER A 234 10.11 12.12 -2.12
N THR A 235 10.95 13.09 -1.73
CA THR A 235 10.65 14.53 -1.92
C THR A 235 10.90 15.02 -3.35
N TYR A 236 11.61 14.24 -4.15
CA TYR A 236 11.90 14.58 -5.53
C TYR A 236 10.62 14.61 -6.39
N PRO A 237 10.54 15.55 -7.36
CA PRO A 237 9.34 15.75 -8.17
C PRO A 237 8.83 14.47 -8.83
N ASN A 238 7.50 14.32 -8.82
CA ASN A 238 6.75 13.23 -9.44
C ASN A 238 7.03 11.82 -8.92
N ARG A 239 7.98 11.59 -8.00
CA ARG A 239 8.31 10.24 -7.54
C ARG A 239 7.21 9.59 -6.72
N CYS A 240 6.63 10.33 -5.76
CA CYS A 240 5.52 9.85 -4.93
C CYS A 240 4.31 9.42 -5.77
N ILE A 241 3.86 10.30 -6.69
CA ILE A 241 2.69 10.03 -7.56
C ILE A 241 2.95 8.88 -8.55
N LEU A 242 4.21 8.65 -8.92
CA LEU A 242 4.63 7.51 -9.72
C LEU A 242 4.86 6.25 -8.87
N GLY A 243 4.56 6.28 -7.57
CA GLY A 243 4.52 5.10 -6.72
C GLY A 243 5.72 4.88 -5.81
N GLN A 244 6.66 5.81 -5.72
CA GLN A 244 7.76 5.73 -4.74
C GLN A 244 7.28 6.13 -3.35
N GLN A 245 6.45 5.29 -2.74
CA GLN A 245 5.83 5.52 -1.45
C GLN A 245 5.56 4.19 -0.72
N LEU A 246 5.64 4.19 0.61
CA LEU A 246 5.44 3.02 1.47
C LEU A 246 4.65 3.42 2.72
N ALA A 247 3.57 2.69 3.01
CA ALA A 247 2.86 2.78 4.29
C ALA A 247 3.01 1.45 5.05
N ILE A 248 3.36 1.53 6.33
CA ILE A 248 3.43 0.35 7.21
C ILE A 248 2.77 0.63 8.55
N ARG A 249 2.35 -0.44 9.24
CA ARG A 249 1.89 -0.39 10.63
C ARG A 249 2.87 -1.11 11.52
N VAL A 250 3.31 -0.43 12.58
CA VAL A 250 4.21 -0.95 13.60
C VAL A 250 3.42 -1.28 14.86
N VAL A 251 3.57 -2.52 15.34
CA VAL A 251 2.92 -3.00 16.56
C VAL A 251 3.93 -3.20 17.70
N ALA A 252 3.46 -3.32 18.93
CA ALA A 252 4.33 -3.63 20.06
C ALA A 252 4.98 -5.02 19.88
N SER A 253 6.16 -5.23 20.47
CA SER A 253 6.72 -6.57 20.68
C SER A 253 6.54 -6.97 22.13
N THR A 254 6.09 -8.21 22.39
CA THR A 254 6.05 -8.81 23.74
C THR A 254 7.36 -9.52 24.10
N GLY A 255 8.38 -9.41 23.24
CA GLY A 255 9.71 -9.99 23.47
C GLY A 255 10.34 -9.47 24.76
N THR A 256 10.32 -10.31 25.79
CA THR A 256 11.08 -10.14 27.03
C THR A 256 12.56 -10.24 26.67
N GLY A 257 13.20 -9.09 26.45
CA GLY A 257 14.58 -9.04 25.98
C GLY A 257 15.21 -7.66 26.13
N GLY A 258 15.50 -7.28 27.38
CA GLY A 258 16.59 -6.34 27.68
C GLY A 258 16.30 -4.86 27.45
N VAL A 259 15.34 -4.29 28.18
CA VAL A 259 15.47 -2.88 28.59
C VAL A 259 16.59 -2.87 29.64
N LEU A 260 17.82 -2.57 29.24
CA LEU A 260 18.72 -1.90 30.19
C LEU A 260 18.05 -0.57 30.48
N ALA A 261 17.40 -0.52 31.64
CA ALA A 261 16.83 0.69 32.20
C ALA A 261 17.92 1.78 32.19
N PRO A 262 17.60 3.01 31.76
CA PRO A 262 18.47 4.13 32.06
C PRO A 262 18.46 4.30 33.59
N PRO A 263 19.60 4.38 34.28
CA PRO A 263 19.55 4.77 35.68
C PRO A 263 19.06 6.21 35.74
N SER A 264 17.85 6.38 36.26
CA SER A 264 17.36 7.66 36.75
C SER A 264 18.23 8.07 37.93
N GLY A 265 19.07 9.08 37.70
CA GLY A 265 19.80 9.80 38.72
C GLY A 265 19.60 11.30 38.48
N ILE A 266 18.59 11.87 39.12
CA ILE A 266 18.45 13.32 39.28
C ILE A 266 19.56 13.77 40.23
N VAL A 267 20.59 14.46 39.74
CA VAL A 267 21.27 15.54 40.48
C VAL A 267 21.94 16.49 39.49
N ASN A 268 21.64 17.79 39.60
CA ASN A 268 22.53 18.89 39.19
C ASN A 268 22.19 20.10 40.08
N PRO A 269 23.08 21.08 40.34
CA PRO A 269 24.56 21.12 40.35
C PRO A 269 25.09 21.65 41.73
N PRO A 270 26.42 21.89 41.91
CA PRO A 270 26.89 23.26 41.71
C PRO A 270 28.32 23.43 41.12
N THR A 271 28.47 24.52 40.36
CA THR A 271 29.62 25.45 40.23
C THR A 271 31.08 24.97 40.14
N SER A 272 31.69 25.38 39.02
CA SER A 272 32.97 26.10 38.89
C SER A 272 34.28 25.42 39.34
N SER A 273 35.15 25.09 38.38
CA SER A 273 36.52 25.62 38.35
C SER A 273 37.25 25.26 37.05
N SER A 274 38.04 26.22 36.60
CA SER A 274 38.80 26.32 35.37
C SER A 274 40.06 25.44 35.35
N SER A 275 40.49 25.00 34.16
CA SER A 275 41.91 25.01 33.80
C SER A 275 42.11 24.95 32.28
N ILE A 276 43.17 25.63 31.87
CA ILE A 276 43.49 26.15 30.53
C ILE A 276 44.63 25.31 29.95
N SER A 277 44.57 24.97 28.66
CA SER A 277 45.71 24.89 27.71
C SER A 277 45.14 24.56 26.31
N SER A 278 44.90 25.50 25.39
CA SER A 278 45.82 26.12 24.41
C SER A 278 46.60 25.07 23.57
N LEU A 279 46.49 25.00 22.24
CA LEU A 279 47.03 25.98 21.27
C LEU A 279 46.56 25.62 19.82
N VAL A 280 46.04 26.62 19.06
CA VAL A 280 46.19 26.98 17.59
C VAL A 280 45.99 25.92 16.47
N THR A 281 45.56 26.20 15.23
CA THR A 281 45.31 27.43 14.44
C THR A 281 44.29 27.14 13.33
N GLU A 282 43.40 28.10 13.12
CA GLU A 282 42.75 28.62 11.91
C GLU A 282 43.22 28.16 10.50
N GLY A 283 42.27 28.00 9.58
CA GLY A 283 42.37 28.61 8.24
C GLY A 283 42.13 27.70 7.02
N PRO A 284 41.44 28.18 5.94
CA PRO A 284 40.62 27.32 5.07
C PRO A 284 41.07 27.20 3.59
N ALA A 285 40.40 26.25 2.91
CA ALA A 285 40.04 26.16 1.48
C ALA A 285 41.12 25.97 0.38
N ALA A 286 40.96 24.90 -0.40
CA ALA A 286 40.68 24.91 -1.86
C ALA A 286 40.53 23.46 -2.39
N PRO A 287 39.86 23.25 -3.54
CA PRO A 287 40.66 22.69 -4.63
C PRO A 287 40.44 23.41 -5.98
N PRO A 288 41.39 23.26 -6.92
CA PRO A 288 41.42 24.03 -8.16
C PRO A 288 40.47 23.49 -9.24
N VAL A 289 40.05 24.43 -10.08
CA VAL A 289 39.48 24.23 -11.42
C VAL A 289 40.51 23.64 -12.38
N SER A 290 40.08 22.72 -13.26
CA SER A 290 40.73 22.47 -14.55
C SER A 290 39.73 22.02 -15.62
N SER A 291 40.04 22.44 -16.83
CA SER A 291 39.21 22.72 -18.00
C SER A 291 39.04 21.53 -18.98
N ALA A 292 37.83 21.41 -19.57
CA ALA A 292 37.43 21.07 -20.98
C ALA A 292 38.17 19.96 -21.81
N PRO A 293 37.61 19.39 -22.91
CA PRO A 293 36.46 19.83 -23.73
C PRO A 293 35.42 18.76 -24.16
N SER A 294 34.34 19.25 -24.78
CA SER A 294 33.23 18.53 -25.43
C SER A 294 33.65 17.63 -26.61
N PRO A 295 32.70 16.82 -27.11
CA PRO A 295 32.27 17.06 -28.49
C PRO A 295 30.75 17.16 -28.66
N ALA A 296 30.38 17.91 -29.70
CA ALA A 296 29.03 18.20 -30.14
C ALA A 296 28.31 16.98 -30.73
N VAL A 297 26.99 16.91 -30.54
CA VAL A 297 26.09 16.17 -31.44
C VAL A 297 24.89 17.07 -31.75
N ALA A 298 24.80 17.45 -33.02
CA ALA A 298 23.66 18.12 -33.61
C ALA A 298 22.47 17.15 -33.70
N GLY A 299 21.32 17.55 -33.18
CA GLY A 299 20.07 16.80 -33.26
C GLY A 299 18.96 17.69 -33.79
N PHE A 300 18.52 17.38 -35.01
CA PHE A 300 17.46 18.01 -35.79
C PHE A 300 16.14 18.20 -35.02
N PHE A 301 15.58 19.40 -35.03
CA PHE A 301 14.17 19.66 -34.70
C PHE A 301 13.32 19.43 -35.96
N ILE A 302 12.42 18.45 -35.94
CA ILE A 302 11.33 18.31 -36.92
C ILE A 302 10.03 18.68 -36.20
N THR A 303 9.49 19.85 -36.52
CA THR A 303 8.14 20.26 -36.17
C THR A 303 7.18 19.77 -37.25
N LEU A 304 6.31 18.80 -36.93
CA LEU A 304 5.18 18.44 -37.79
C LEU A 304 4.00 19.34 -37.46
N VAL A 305 3.71 20.27 -38.36
CA VAL A 305 2.47 21.06 -38.38
C VAL A 305 1.42 20.22 -39.11
N SER A 306 0.40 19.77 -38.39
CA SER A 306 -0.77 19.11 -38.98
C SER A 306 -1.74 20.18 -39.51
N ILE A 307 -1.87 20.28 -40.83
CA ILE A 307 -2.92 21.06 -41.50
C ILE A 307 -4.15 20.16 -41.62
N SER A 308 -5.21 20.50 -40.90
CA SER A 308 -6.54 19.92 -41.09
C SER A 308 -7.20 20.61 -42.28
N MET A 309 -7.31 19.92 -43.41
CA MET A 309 -8.10 20.37 -44.56
C MET A 309 -9.49 19.71 -44.49
N ALA A 310 -10.50 20.52 -44.22
CA ALA A 310 -11.89 20.16 -44.42
C ALA A 310 -12.22 20.14 -45.92
N LEU A 311 -12.92 19.10 -46.38
CA LEU A 311 -13.60 19.10 -47.67
C LEU A 311 -15.02 18.57 -47.47
N PHE A 312 -15.96 19.44 -47.87
CA PHE A 312 -17.31 19.27 -48.42
C PHE A 312 -18.19 18.13 -47.95
#